data_AF-A0A2W7IF54-F1
#
_entry.id   AF-A0A2W7IF54-F1
#
_cell.length_a   1.000
_cell.length_b   1.000
_cell.length_c   1.000
_cell.angle_alpha   90.00
_cell.angle_beta   90.00
_cell.angle_gamma   90.00
#
_symmetry.space_group_name_H-M   'P 1'
#
loop_
_entity.id
_entity.type
_entity.pdbx_description
1 polymer ?
#
loop_
_entity_poly.entity_id
_entity_poly.type
_entity_poly.pdbx_seq_one_letter_code
_entity_poly.pdbx_strand_id
1 'polypeptide(L)'
;MKNLKYLLIIFIFFSCQQKGETKKITSDLQTDIEKAKVSRSTELVPEPDILDGLKSQKIIIDSLQSQNKLTLEVLVKEPNKEKLTIVLHENWPENIETTYNIWKHQNGNIMLIGEFPTSESGDWHIGYLHYFDKKKKTFAFQRNTNFFNSMCTNEVAYEKITEYYNSDFHRIERNYSLTDKNDKELKKDDCAMHYDYPFEVSNHLNSYLKKINYGS
;
A
#
# COMPACT_ATOMS: atom_id res chain seq x y z
N MET A 1 -39.97 23.01 -51.51
CA MET A 1 -38.89 22.04 -51.20
C MET A 1 -37.80 22.78 -50.42
N LYS A 2 -37.75 22.66 -49.09
CA LYS A 2 -36.71 23.27 -48.24
C LYS A 2 -35.82 22.14 -47.72
N ASN A 3 -34.59 22.08 -48.20
CA ASN A 3 -33.58 21.13 -47.74
C ASN A 3 -32.98 21.64 -46.42
N LEU A 4 -33.44 21.04 -45.31
CA LEU A 4 -32.87 21.24 -43.98
C LEU A 4 -31.65 20.33 -43.85
N LYS A 5 -30.44 20.91 -43.89
CA LYS A 5 -29.18 20.19 -43.64
C LYS A 5 -29.08 19.90 -42.14
N TYR A 6 -29.19 18.63 -41.75
CA TYR A 6 -28.88 18.18 -40.39
C TYR A 6 -27.36 18.19 -40.19
N LEU A 7 -26.89 19.03 -39.26
CA LEU A 7 -25.52 19.04 -38.77
C LEU A 7 -25.43 18.02 -37.63
N LEU A 8 -24.83 16.86 -37.88
CA LEU A 8 -24.60 15.83 -36.86
C LEU A 8 -23.35 16.22 -36.05
N ILE A 9 -23.54 16.76 -34.84
CA ILE A 9 -22.43 17.05 -33.91
C ILE A 9 -22.14 15.77 -33.12
N ILE A 10 -21.06 15.08 -33.49
CA ILE A 10 -20.51 13.95 -32.74
C ILE A 10 -19.74 14.53 -31.54
N PHE A 11 -20.33 14.47 -30.34
CA PHE A 11 -19.63 14.71 -29.10
C PHE A 11 -18.72 13.51 -28.81
N ILE A 12 -17.44 13.64 -29.16
CA ILE A 12 -16.40 12.71 -28.72
C ILE A 12 -16.14 13.03 -27.25
N PHE A 13 -16.74 12.25 -26.35
CA PHE A 13 -16.33 12.21 -24.95
C PHE A 13 -14.92 11.62 -24.88
N PHE A 14 -13.91 12.49 -24.90
CA PHE A 14 -12.58 12.13 -24.39
C PHE A 14 -12.74 11.89 -22.89
N SER A 15 -12.99 10.64 -22.50
CA SER A 15 -12.77 10.23 -21.11
C SER A 15 -11.27 10.39 -20.85
N CYS A 16 -10.90 11.48 -20.18
CA CYS A 16 -9.58 11.63 -19.59
C CYS A 16 -9.42 10.50 -18.56
N GLN A 17 -8.83 9.37 -18.97
CA GLN A 17 -8.29 8.41 -18.02
C GLN A 17 -7.14 9.14 -17.31
N GLN A 18 -7.38 9.59 -16.08
CA GLN A 18 -6.29 10.02 -15.21
C GLN A 18 -5.30 8.85 -15.12
N LYS A 19 -4.14 9.03 -15.75
CA LYS A 19 -3.02 8.11 -15.63
C LYS A 19 -2.64 8.11 -14.15
N GLY A 20 -2.91 7.01 -13.46
CA GLY A 20 -2.63 6.89 -12.03
C GLY A 20 -1.16 7.21 -11.77
N GLU A 21 -0.90 8.08 -10.80
CA GLU A 21 0.45 8.40 -10.36
C GLU A 21 0.95 7.29 -9.44
N THR A 22 2.17 6.83 -9.67
CA THR A 22 2.89 5.92 -8.77
C THR A 22 4.09 6.65 -8.18
N LYS A 23 4.36 6.41 -6.90
CA LYS A 23 5.57 6.89 -6.23
C LYS A 23 6.46 5.70 -5.93
N LYS A 24 7.61 5.63 -6.60
CA LYS A 24 8.70 4.72 -6.22
C LYS A 24 9.22 5.14 -4.85
N ILE A 25 9.26 4.21 -3.91
CA ILE A 25 9.91 4.41 -2.62
C ILE A 25 11.11 3.47 -2.60
N THR A 26 12.31 4.02 -2.55
CA THR A 26 13.55 3.28 -2.30
C THR A 26 13.82 3.25 -0.79
N SER A 27 14.46 2.20 -0.27
CA SER A 27 14.67 2.07 1.19
C SER A 27 15.61 3.11 1.79
N ASP A 28 16.30 3.92 0.96
CA ASP A 28 17.18 5.00 1.39
C ASP A 28 16.36 6.16 1.97
N LEU A 29 15.83 5.86 3.15
CA LEU A 29 14.85 6.60 3.91
C LEU A 29 15.32 8.02 4.19
N GLN A 30 16.63 8.20 4.35
CA GLN A 30 17.26 9.47 4.71
C GLN A 30 17.14 10.47 3.57
N THR A 31 17.30 10.01 2.33
CA THR A 31 17.23 10.84 1.11
C THR A 31 15.80 11.24 0.76
N ASP A 32 14.82 10.37 1.06
CA ASP A 32 13.38 10.65 0.89
C ASP A 32 12.76 11.47 2.04
N ILE A 33 13.39 11.47 3.22
CA ILE A 33 13.06 12.35 4.35
C ILE A 33 13.46 13.80 4.04
N GLU A 34 14.65 14.04 3.49
CA GLU A 34 15.15 15.40 3.22
C GLU A 34 14.44 16.10 2.05
N LYS A 35 13.93 15.36 1.05
CA LYS A 35 13.34 15.94 -0.17
C LYS A 35 11.83 16.19 -0.09
N ALA A 36 11.16 15.71 0.96
CA ALA A 36 9.71 15.74 1.05
C ALA A 36 9.16 17.09 1.52
N LYS A 37 8.98 18.02 0.59
CA LYS A 37 8.13 19.19 0.82
C LYS A 37 6.68 18.74 0.98
N VAL A 38 6.09 19.03 2.14
CA VAL A 38 4.63 18.95 2.36
C VAL A 38 3.97 19.95 1.42
N SER A 39 3.26 19.46 0.41
CA SER A 39 2.47 20.28 -0.50
C SER A 39 1.08 20.47 0.09
N ARG A 40 0.62 21.72 0.22
CA ARG A 40 -0.69 22.06 0.78
C ARG A 40 -1.81 21.38 -0.02
N SER A 41 -2.73 20.74 0.68
CA SER A 41 -3.93 20.13 0.12
C SER A 41 -4.81 21.15 -0.62
N THR A 42 -5.50 20.74 -1.69
CA THR A 42 -6.60 21.54 -2.27
C THR A 42 -7.91 21.42 -1.49
N GLU A 43 -7.93 20.59 -0.44
CA GLU A 43 -9.10 20.40 0.42
C GLU A 43 -9.41 21.64 1.26
N LEU A 44 -10.69 21.95 1.39
CA LEU A 44 -11.20 23.09 2.17
C LEU A 44 -11.16 22.87 3.69
N VAL A 45 -10.76 21.67 4.13
CA VAL A 45 -10.68 21.27 5.53
C VAL A 45 -9.23 21.49 6.03
N PRO A 46 -9.02 21.97 7.26
CA PRO A 46 -7.67 22.08 7.82
C PRO A 46 -6.93 20.74 7.82
N GLU A 47 -5.63 20.75 7.50
CA GLU A 47 -4.81 19.54 7.47
C GLU A 47 -4.82 18.71 8.78
N PRO A 48 -4.83 19.31 9.99
CA PRO A 48 -4.97 18.55 11.23
C PRO A 48 -6.26 17.72 11.28
N ASP A 49 -7.39 18.30 10.87
CA ASP A 49 -8.70 17.63 10.88
C ASP A 49 -8.76 16.51 9.82
N ILE A 50 -8.11 16.72 8.68
CA ILE A 50 -7.95 15.68 7.65
C ILE A 50 -7.15 14.51 8.23
N LEU A 51 -5.99 14.78 8.84
CA LEU A 51 -5.09 13.76 9.35
C LEU A 51 -5.75 12.88 10.42
N ASP A 52 -6.48 13.47 11.37
CA ASP A 52 -7.18 12.72 12.40
C ASP A 52 -8.30 11.84 11.82
N GLY A 53 -8.97 12.33 10.78
CA GLY A 53 -9.92 11.55 9.99
C GLY A 53 -9.28 10.33 9.32
N LEU A 54 -8.11 10.52 8.68
CA LEU A 54 -7.38 9.43 8.03
C LEU A 54 -6.85 8.39 9.04
N LYS A 55 -6.29 8.85 10.17
CA LYS A 55 -5.84 7.97 11.27
C LYS A 55 -7.01 7.15 11.81
N SER A 56 -8.15 7.78 12.06
CA SER A 56 -9.37 7.10 12.53
C SER A 56 -9.87 6.07 11.51
N GLN A 57 -9.88 6.42 10.21
CA GLN A 57 -10.27 5.51 9.14
C GLN A 57 -9.36 4.28 9.09
N LYS A 58 -8.03 4.46 9.23
CA LYS A 58 -7.08 3.35 9.28
C LYS A 58 -7.33 2.44 10.48
N ILE A 59 -7.51 3.00 11.68
CA ILE A 59 -7.81 2.25 12.91
C ILE A 59 -9.08 1.40 12.75
N ILE A 60 -10.12 1.95 12.12
CA ILE A 60 -11.34 1.19 11.83
C ILE A 60 -11.03 -0.01 10.92
N ILE A 61 -10.25 0.17 9.85
CA ILE A 61 -9.87 -0.93 8.95
C ILE A 61 -9.06 -2.00 9.70
N ASP A 62 -8.05 -1.59 10.47
CA ASP A 62 -7.22 -2.49 11.28
C ASP A 62 -8.07 -3.26 12.31
N SER A 63 -9.05 -2.59 12.92
CA SER A 63 -10.00 -3.21 13.86
C SER A 63 -10.92 -4.22 13.16
N LEU A 64 -11.43 -3.91 11.97
CA LEU A 64 -12.25 -4.85 11.20
C LEU A 64 -11.45 -6.07 10.76
N GLN A 65 -10.21 -5.87 10.33
CA GLN A 65 -9.29 -6.93 9.95
C GLN A 65 -8.99 -7.87 11.12
N SER A 66 -8.56 -7.33 12.27
CA SER A 66 -8.21 -8.12 13.46
C SER A 66 -9.40 -8.86 14.09
N GLN A 67 -10.61 -8.34 13.92
CA GLN A 67 -11.85 -8.99 14.35
C GLN A 67 -12.41 -9.99 13.32
N ASN A 68 -11.69 -10.26 12.23
CA ASN A 68 -12.14 -11.13 11.13
C ASN A 68 -13.48 -10.69 10.51
N LYS A 69 -13.76 -9.38 10.50
CA LYS A 69 -14.97 -8.80 9.89
C LYS A 69 -14.80 -8.47 8.41
N LEU A 70 -13.58 -8.62 7.88
CA LEU A 70 -13.27 -8.51 6.45
C LEU A 70 -13.10 -9.90 5.85
N THR A 71 -13.62 -10.09 4.65
CA THR A 71 -13.38 -11.29 3.85
C THR A 71 -11.96 -11.22 3.32
N LEU A 72 -11.16 -12.26 3.57
CA LEU A 72 -9.79 -12.39 3.06
C LEU A 72 -9.78 -13.26 1.80
N GLU A 73 -9.17 -12.75 0.74
CA GLU A 73 -8.76 -13.52 -0.44
C GLU A 73 -7.23 -13.54 -0.49
N VAL A 74 -6.64 -14.72 -0.60
CA VAL A 74 -5.19 -14.91 -0.62
C VAL A 74 -4.77 -15.29 -2.04
N LEU A 75 -3.77 -14.59 -2.55
CA LEU A 75 -3.18 -14.79 -3.86
C LEU A 75 -1.68 -14.96 -3.71
N VAL A 76 -1.06 -15.69 -4.62
CA VAL A 76 0.40 -15.85 -4.65
C VAL A 76 0.93 -15.61 -6.05
N LYS A 77 2.09 -14.97 -6.12
CA LYS A 77 2.92 -14.90 -7.31
C LYS A 77 3.95 -16.01 -7.23
N GLU A 78 3.89 -16.94 -8.16
CA GLU A 78 4.87 -18.00 -8.31
C GLU A 78 5.98 -17.56 -9.28
N PRO A 79 7.19 -18.12 -9.17
CA PRO A 79 8.26 -17.84 -10.11
C PRO A 79 7.86 -18.13 -11.56
N ASN A 80 8.20 -17.20 -12.46
CA ASN A 80 7.94 -17.30 -13.90
C ASN A 80 6.45 -17.38 -14.31
N LYS A 81 5.51 -17.12 -13.39
CA LYS A 81 4.08 -16.99 -13.72
C LYS A 81 3.66 -15.52 -13.70
N GLU A 82 3.07 -15.08 -14.80
CA GLU A 82 2.52 -13.71 -14.88
C GLU A 82 1.21 -13.55 -14.12
N LYS A 83 0.39 -14.62 -14.08
CA LYS A 83 -0.92 -14.60 -13.44
C LYS A 83 -0.81 -15.08 -11.99
N LEU A 84 -1.47 -14.36 -11.09
CA LEU A 84 -1.58 -14.74 -9.69
C LEU A 84 -2.44 -16.00 -9.53
N THR A 85 -2.02 -16.88 -8.62
CA THR A 85 -2.77 -18.07 -8.23
C THR A 85 -3.57 -17.76 -6.97
N ILE A 86 -4.87 -18.04 -6.96
CA ILE A 86 -5.70 -17.93 -5.75
C ILE A 86 -5.41 -19.16 -4.88
N VAL A 87 -5.12 -18.94 -3.59
CA VAL A 87 -4.95 -20.02 -2.62
C VAL A 87 -6.32 -20.43 -2.10
N LEU A 88 -6.72 -21.67 -2.36
CA LEU A 88 -8.00 -22.24 -1.94
C LEU A 88 -7.77 -23.48 -1.08
N HIS A 89 -8.47 -23.57 0.05
CA HIS A 89 -8.38 -24.71 0.99
C HIS A 89 -6.94 -25.06 1.38
N GLU A 90 -6.11 -24.04 1.64
CA GLU A 90 -4.70 -24.21 2.01
C GLU A 90 -3.85 -24.96 0.97
N ASN A 91 -4.30 -25.03 -0.28
CA ASN A 91 -3.49 -25.56 -1.38
C ASN A 91 -2.49 -24.50 -1.84
N TRP A 92 -1.36 -24.44 -1.13
CA TRP A 92 -0.25 -23.53 -1.43
C TRP A 92 0.64 -24.11 -2.52
N PRO A 93 1.08 -23.31 -3.51
CA PRO A 93 2.16 -23.70 -4.40
C PRO A 93 3.46 -23.93 -3.64
N GLU A 94 4.32 -24.80 -4.18
CA GLU A 94 5.62 -25.11 -3.57
C GLU A 94 6.56 -23.90 -3.53
N ASN A 95 6.56 -23.08 -4.59
CA ASN A 95 7.44 -21.92 -4.72
C ASN A 95 6.61 -20.64 -4.84
N ILE A 96 6.82 -19.71 -3.92
CA ILE A 96 6.10 -18.44 -3.85
C ILE A 96 7.13 -17.31 -3.79
N GLU A 97 7.07 -16.37 -4.73
CA GLU A 97 7.85 -15.12 -4.68
C GLU A 97 7.22 -14.10 -3.74
N THR A 98 5.89 -14.00 -3.78
CA THR A 98 5.15 -12.95 -3.06
C THR A 98 3.73 -13.42 -2.78
N THR A 99 3.26 -13.20 -1.56
CA THR A 99 1.87 -13.41 -1.17
C THR A 99 1.13 -12.06 -1.16
N TYR A 100 -0.09 -12.05 -1.67
CA TYR A 100 -0.99 -10.90 -1.60
C TYR A 100 -2.25 -11.28 -0.83
N ASN A 101 -2.56 -10.50 0.20
CA ASN A 101 -3.79 -10.64 0.97
C ASN A 101 -4.71 -9.47 0.61
N ILE A 102 -5.88 -9.78 0.06
CA ILE A 102 -6.91 -8.79 -0.29
C ILE A 102 -8.03 -8.88 0.73
N TRP A 103 -8.16 -7.86 1.58
CA TRP A 103 -9.24 -7.76 2.55
C TRP A 103 -10.40 -6.90 2.01
N LYS A 104 -11.57 -7.53 1.94
CA LYS A 104 -12.80 -6.97 1.39
C LYS A 104 -13.84 -6.77 2.48
N HIS A 105 -14.57 -5.67 2.42
CA HIS A 105 -15.81 -5.52 3.18
C HIS A 105 -16.89 -6.47 2.62
N GLN A 106 -17.94 -6.75 3.40
CA GLN A 106 -19.03 -7.66 3.02
C GLN A 106 -19.74 -7.28 1.69
N ASN A 107 -19.71 -6.01 1.32
CA ASN A 107 -20.27 -5.51 0.06
C ASN A 107 -19.28 -5.65 -1.14
N GLY A 108 -18.15 -6.32 -0.96
CA GLY A 108 -17.14 -6.55 -1.99
C GLY A 108 -16.09 -5.43 -2.15
N ASN A 109 -16.21 -4.33 -1.40
CA ASN A 109 -15.23 -3.25 -1.48
C ASN A 109 -13.88 -3.68 -0.89
N ILE A 110 -12.80 -3.60 -1.66
CA ILE A 110 -11.44 -3.80 -1.15
C ILE A 110 -11.07 -2.62 -0.25
N MET A 111 -10.75 -2.91 1.01
CA MET A 111 -10.37 -1.91 2.01
C MET A 111 -8.85 -1.86 2.24
N LEU A 112 -8.21 -3.03 2.15
CA LEU A 112 -6.80 -3.21 2.44
C LEU A 112 -6.22 -4.26 1.50
N ILE A 113 -5.03 -4.01 0.97
CA ILE A 113 -4.20 -5.04 0.33
C ILE A 113 -2.84 -5.10 1.03
N GLY A 114 -2.41 -6.30 1.37
CA GLY A 114 -1.07 -6.58 1.89
C GLY A 114 -0.26 -7.34 0.86
N GLU A 115 0.98 -6.92 0.64
CA GLU A 115 1.97 -7.58 -0.21
C GLU A 115 3.16 -8.02 0.66
N PHE A 116 3.48 -9.30 0.60
CA PHE A 116 4.42 -9.98 1.48
C PHE A 116 5.41 -10.79 0.63
N PRO A 117 6.56 -10.21 0.27
CA PRO A 117 7.63 -10.95 -0.39
C PRO A 117 8.12 -12.11 0.48
N THR A 118 8.43 -13.24 -0.14
CA THR A 118 8.97 -14.40 0.57
C THR A 118 10.42 -14.17 0.96
N SER A 119 10.75 -14.42 2.23
CA SER A 119 12.13 -14.55 2.69
C SER A 119 12.55 -16.02 2.59
N GLU A 120 13.41 -16.35 1.63
CA GLU A 120 13.91 -17.73 1.44
C GLU A 120 14.75 -18.20 2.64
N SER A 121 15.50 -17.29 3.25
CA SER A 121 16.32 -17.51 4.44
C SER A 121 15.51 -17.49 5.74
N GLY A 122 14.35 -16.81 5.76
CA GLY A 122 13.50 -16.64 6.95
C GLY A 122 14.03 -15.64 7.99
N ASP A 123 15.12 -14.93 7.70
CA ASP A 123 15.80 -13.98 8.57
C ASP A 123 15.24 -12.54 8.48
N TRP A 124 14.22 -12.34 7.66
CA TRP A 124 13.48 -11.10 7.59
C TRP A 124 12.01 -11.32 7.25
N HIS A 125 11.19 -10.32 7.56
CA HIS A 125 9.82 -10.21 7.11
C HIS A 125 9.56 -8.80 6.62
N ILE A 126 8.86 -8.66 5.49
CA ILE A 126 8.42 -7.37 4.96
C ILE A 126 6.93 -7.49 4.62
N GLY A 127 6.15 -6.51 5.06
CA GLY A 127 4.74 -6.35 4.71
C GLY A 127 4.44 -4.94 4.22
N TYR A 128 3.91 -4.84 3.00
CA TYR A 128 3.46 -3.60 2.39
C TYR A 128 1.94 -3.53 2.36
N LEU A 129 1.36 -2.59 3.12
CA LEU A 129 -0.07 -2.49 3.35
C LEU A 129 -0.63 -1.22 2.70
N HIS A 130 -1.54 -1.38 1.73
CA HIS A 130 -2.28 -0.30 1.07
C HIS A 130 -3.68 -0.17 1.63
N TYR A 131 -4.03 1.00 2.14
CA TYR A 131 -5.36 1.29 2.65
C TYR A 131 -6.13 2.16 1.67
N PHE A 132 -7.34 1.71 1.30
CA PHE A 132 -8.17 2.36 0.31
C PHE A 132 -9.41 3.01 0.91
N ASP A 133 -9.75 4.20 0.43
CA ASP A 133 -10.97 4.89 0.81
C ASP A 133 -12.18 4.40 0.01
N LYS A 134 -13.36 4.94 0.28
CA LYS A 134 -14.60 4.60 -0.43
C LYS A 134 -14.56 4.95 -1.93
N LYS A 135 -13.67 5.87 -2.33
CA LYS A 135 -13.42 6.27 -3.72
C LYS A 135 -12.28 5.46 -4.34
N LYS A 136 -11.78 4.43 -3.65
CA LYS A 136 -10.67 3.55 -4.07
C LYS A 136 -9.32 4.26 -4.18
N LYS A 137 -9.17 5.44 -3.58
CA LYS A 137 -7.88 6.15 -3.48
C LYS A 137 -7.09 5.61 -2.30
N THR A 138 -5.78 5.54 -2.45
CA THR A 138 -4.88 5.20 -1.35
C THR A 138 -4.79 6.38 -0.40
N PHE A 139 -5.25 6.21 0.83
CA PHE A 139 -5.22 7.27 1.85
C PHE A 139 -4.15 7.01 2.92
N ALA A 140 -3.74 5.76 3.10
CA ALA A 140 -2.62 5.39 3.94
C ALA A 140 -1.81 4.25 3.33
N PHE A 141 -0.52 4.27 3.61
CA PHE A 141 0.42 3.19 3.29
C PHE A 141 1.19 2.83 4.55
N GLN A 142 1.39 1.54 4.80
CA GLN A 142 2.19 1.08 5.92
C GLN A 142 3.20 0.02 5.45
N ARG A 143 4.44 0.20 5.84
CA ARG A 143 5.51 -0.80 5.71
C ARG A 143 5.85 -1.32 7.10
N ASN A 144 5.73 -2.62 7.29
CA ASN A 144 6.24 -3.31 8.47
C ASN A 144 7.44 -4.14 8.04
N THR A 145 8.54 -4.04 8.77
CA THR A 145 9.72 -4.85 8.53
C THR A 145 10.25 -5.40 9.83
N ASN A 146 10.63 -6.67 9.80
CA ASN A 146 11.26 -7.35 10.93
C ASN A 146 12.58 -7.92 10.44
N PHE A 147 13.66 -7.71 11.18
CA PHE A 147 14.99 -8.20 10.83
C PHE A 147 15.62 -8.94 12.01
N PHE A 148 16.11 -10.14 11.75
CA PHE A 148 17.03 -10.83 12.64
C PHE A 148 18.46 -10.39 12.34
N ASN A 149 19.37 -10.55 13.31
CA ASN A 149 20.80 -10.25 13.14
C ASN A 149 21.10 -8.80 12.72
N SER A 150 20.26 -7.86 13.15
CA SER A 150 20.34 -6.44 12.75
C SER A 150 21.43 -5.64 13.46
N MET A 151 22.30 -6.27 14.26
CA MET A 151 23.42 -5.66 15.02
C MET A 151 23.02 -4.65 16.12
N CYS A 152 21.86 -4.00 16.02
CA CYS A 152 21.37 -3.01 16.98
C CYS A 152 20.57 -3.61 18.16
N THR A 153 20.25 -4.89 18.09
CA THR A 153 19.60 -5.63 19.18
C THR A 153 20.03 -7.09 19.15
N ASN A 154 19.94 -7.77 20.30
CA ASN A 154 20.28 -9.19 20.44
C ASN A 154 19.23 -10.11 19.79
N GLU A 155 18.06 -9.58 19.44
CA GLU A 155 16.95 -10.36 18.88
C GLU A 155 16.43 -9.72 17.58
N VAL A 156 15.12 -9.47 17.49
CA VAL A 156 14.45 -8.92 16.31
C VAL A 156 14.34 -7.41 16.44
N ALA A 157 14.70 -6.70 15.37
CA ALA A 157 14.35 -5.30 15.19
C ALA A 157 13.06 -5.19 14.37
N TYR A 158 12.12 -4.37 14.85
CA TYR A 158 10.83 -4.08 14.22
C TYR A 158 10.84 -2.64 13.72
N GLU A 159 10.82 -2.44 12.41
CA GLU A 159 10.64 -1.13 11.79
C GLU A 159 9.21 -1.01 11.24
N LYS A 160 8.59 0.15 11.50
CA LYS A 160 7.28 0.49 10.97
C LYS A 160 7.30 1.90 10.43
N ILE A 161 6.85 2.04 9.19
CA ILE A 161 6.60 3.32 8.55
C ILE A 161 5.12 3.38 8.22
N THR A 162 4.45 4.47 8.58
CA THR A 162 3.08 4.74 8.17
C THR A 162 3.01 6.12 7.53
N GLU A 163 2.54 6.18 6.30
CA GLU A 163 2.34 7.42 5.55
C GLU A 163 0.85 7.66 5.32
N TYR A 164 0.43 8.91 5.43
CA TYR A 164 -0.94 9.34 5.12
C TYR A 164 -0.93 10.33 3.96
N TYR A 165 -1.91 10.20 3.08
CA TYR A 165 -2.04 11.01 1.88
C TYR A 165 -3.38 11.72 1.84
N ASN A 166 -3.37 12.98 1.42
CA ASN A 166 -4.61 13.70 1.12
C ASN A 166 -5.23 13.23 -0.21
N SER A 167 -6.37 13.81 -0.59
CA SER A 167 -7.10 13.39 -1.78
C SER A 167 -6.37 13.67 -3.10
N ASP A 168 -5.37 14.55 -3.11
CA ASP A 168 -4.45 14.80 -4.23
C ASP A 168 -3.23 13.86 -4.22
N PHE A 169 -3.21 12.88 -3.32
CA PHE A 169 -2.11 11.93 -3.12
C PHE A 169 -0.78 12.60 -2.70
N HIS A 170 -0.83 13.80 -2.13
CA HIS A 170 0.30 14.40 -1.43
C HIS A 170 0.41 13.79 -0.03
N ARG A 171 1.64 13.44 0.39
CA ARG A 171 1.90 12.94 1.73
C ARG A 171 1.75 14.09 2.72
N ILE A 172 0.87 13.94 3.69
CA ILE A 172 0.61 14.94 4.73
C ILE A 172 1.20 14.54 6.08
N GLU A 173 1.47 13.26 6.30
CA GLU A 173 2.08 12.76 7.54
C GLU A 173 2.92 11.51 7.28
N ARG A 174 3.95 11.32 8.09
CA ARG A 174 4.82 10.14 8.09
C ARG A 174 5.26 9.80 9.51
N ASN A 175 4.78 8.68 10.02
CA ASN A 175 5.20 8.12 11.30
C ASN A 175 6.28 7.06 11.06
N TYR A 176 7.34 7.12 11.85
CA TYR A 176 8.43 6.15 11.87
C TYR A 176 8.61 5.60 13.28
N SER A 177 8.76 4.29 13.41
CA SER A 177 9.21 3.66 14.64
C SER A 177 10.18 2.52 14.34
N LEU A 178 11.18 2.36 15.20
CA LEU A 178 12.14 1.27 15.16
C LEU A 178 12.39 0.81 16.60
N THR A 179 11.99 -0.42 16.91
CA THR A 179 12.05 -0.96 18.28
C THR A 179 12.59 -2.39 18.31
N ASP A 180 13.03 -2.85 19.47
CA ASP A 180 13.23 -4.26 19.73
C ASP A 180 11.92 -4.96 20.18
N LYS A 181 12.02 -6.26 20.47
CA LYS A 181 10.92 -7.09 20.97
C LYS A 181 10.32 -6.67 22.32
N ASN A 182 10.97 -5.78 23.06
CA ASN A 182 10.50 -5.25 24.34
C ASN A 182 10.02 -3.80 24.19
N ASP A 183 9.75 -3.35 22.95
CA ASP A 183 9.38 -1.98 22.61
C ASP A 183 10.43 -0.92 22.96
N LYS A 184 11.69 -1.31 23.14
CA LYS A 184 12.77 -0.36 23.34
C LYS A 184 13.17 0.25 21.99
N GLU A 185 13.19 1.57 21.90
CA GLU A 185 13.66 2.28 20.72
C GLU A 185 15.10 1.91 20.36
N LEU A 186 15.34 1.69 19.06
CA LEU A 186 16.68 1.46 18.50
C LEU A 186 17.06 2.62 17.59
N LYS A 187 18.36 2.85 17.44
CA LYS A 187 18.89 3.85 16.51
C LYS A 187 19.13 3.19 15.16
N LYS A 188 18.62 3.80 14.10
CA LYS A 188 18.75 3.27 12.73
C LYS A 188 20.21 3.11 12.30
N ASP A 189 21.07 4.07 12.65
CA ASP A 189 22.49 4.05 12.28
C ASP A 189 23.28 2.91 12.96
N ASP A 190 22.74 2.36 14.05
CA ASP A 190 23.32 1.20 14.74
C ASP A 190 22.84 -0.13 14.10
N CYS A 191 21.84 -0.09 13.22
CA CYS A 191 21.21 -1.28 12.64
C CYS A 191 21.77 -1.62 11.25
N ALA A 192 22.11 -2.89 11.04
CA ALA A 192 22.38 -3.47 9.73
C ALA A 192 21.05 -3.98 9.12
N MET A 193 20.47 -3.20 8.20
CA MET A 193 19.25 -3.58 7.46
C MET A 193 19.61 -4.04 6.05
N HIS A 194 19.82 -5.34 5.88
CA HIS A 194 20.40 -5.90 4.66
C HIS A 194 19.45 -6.05 3.46
N TYR A 195 18.15 -5.81 3.63
CA TYR A 195 17.16 -6.09 2.59
C TYR A 195 16.36 -4.84 2.17
N ASP A 196 16.57 -4.45 0.91
CA ASP A 196 15.78 -3.45 0.20
C ASP A 196 14.93 -4.14 -0.88
N TYR A 197 13.71 -4.54 -0.51
CA TYR A 197 12.75 -5.02 -1.51
C TYR A 197 12.04 -3.82 -2.13
N PRO A 198 12.25 -3.50 -3.42
CA PRO A 198 11.72 -2.29 -4.02
C PRO A 198 10.21 -2.30 -4.01
N PHE A 199 9.60 -1.16 -3.69
CA PHE A 199 8.16 -1.04 -3.63
C PHE A 199 7.66 0.28 -4.25
N GLU A 200 6.44 0.25 -4.80
CA GLU A 200 5.80 1.44 -5.37
C GLU A 200 4.41 1.63 -4.77
N VAL A 201 4.19 2.79 -4.15
CA VAL A 201 2.88 3.17 -3.63
C VAL A 201 2.04 3.70 -4.78
N SER A 202 0.91 3.04 -5.02
CA SER A 202 -0.06 3.42 -6.04
C SER A 202 -1.07 4.41 -5.45
N ASN A 203 -1.43 5.45 -6.19
CA ASN A 203 -2.42 6.43 -5.73
C ASN A 203 -3.87 5.90 -5.68
N HIS A 204 -4.13 4.77 -6.34
CA HIS A 204 -5.48 4.25 -6.55
C HIS A 204 -5.47 2.73 -6.68
N LEU A 205 -6.53 2.09 -6.18
CA LEU A 205 -6.71 0.63 -6.19
C LEU A 205 -6.54 0.04 -7.59
N ASN A 206 -7.24 0.55 -8.60
CA ASN A 206 -7.14 0.03 -9.97
C ASN A 206 -5.71 0.05 -10.52
N SER A 207 -4.93 1.10 -10.20
CA SER A 207 -3.52 1.18 -10.59
C SER A 207 -2.71 0.08 -9.93
N TYR A 208 -2.96 -0.16 -8.63
CA TYR A 208 -2.32 -1.23 -7.88
C TYR A 208 -2.71 -2.62 -8.41
N LEU A 209 -4.01 -2.90 -8.62
CA LEU A 209 -4.49 -4.17 -9.15
C LEU A 209 -3.91 -4.48 -10.53
N LYS A 210 -3.78 -3.46 -11.40
CA LYS A 210 -3.12 -3.60 -12.69
C LYS A 210 -1.63 -3.94 -12.54
N LYS A 211 -0.93 -3.30 -11.60
CA LYS A 211 0.49 -3.58 -11.30
C LYS A 211 0.71 -5.04 -10.92
N ILE A 212 -0.19 -5.60 -10.09
CA ILE A 212 -0.08 -6.98 -9.61
C ILE A 212 -0.77 -8.01 -10.53
N ASN A 213 -1.28 -7.58 -11.69
CA ASN A 213 -2.01 -8.42 -12.66
C ASN A 213 -3.23 -9.15 -12.04
N TYR A 214 -3.99 -8.47 -11.19
CA TYR A 214 -5.20 -9.00 -10.57
C TYR A 214 -6.45 -8.68 -11.41
N GLY A 215 -7.25 -9.71 -11.73
CA GLY A 215 -8.52 -9.56 -12.45
C GLY A 215 -8.41 -9.47 -13.98
N SER A 216 -7.22 -9.73 -14.52
CA SER A 216 -6.93 -9.81 -15.96
C SER A 216 -7.25 -11.18 -16.59
#